data_AF-A0AA43J918-F1
#
_entry.id   AF-A0AA43J918-F1
#
_cell.length_a   1.000
_cell.length_b   1.000
_cell.length_c   1.000
_cell.angle_alpha   90.00
_cell.angle_beta   90.00
_cell.angle_gamma   90.00
#
_symmetry.space_group_name_H-M   'P 1'
#
loop_
_entity.id
_entity.type
_entity.pdbx_description
1 polymer ?
#
loop_
_entity_poly.entity_id
_entity_poly.type
_entity_poly.pdbx_seq_one_letter_code
_entity_poly.pdbx_strand_id
1 'polypeptide(L)'
;MNLLGSPLDVLSSSKLSGLRLVGCLILGSIFLVSCAGDISPSDVRSGLKKVIGGTDEQIFIGDTLDNHYHPNVIMKRGEAYFEKEEYAEALVEYNHFMDLHRNHVLAPYAAFRIGEIHVMMAKTIDRDPEPMHKAIAAFEQMRRDFPGSRYDAQAQQKLEECHDWIAQMHLFVGQFYYRRGSYLAAAHRFGQVIKTYPDKPAASDALYYQAKAYHEMGADDWAKDNLVALLDKYPNSTASDAGSTLLEKIGGAPSKTLLAQKSDPVSVSDAAPTAIPSSPSRIPHQPSVSSSPTSTLGVPQALSQPPTPSADTFGNAFTACRLGAWC
;
A
#
# COMPACT_ATOMS: atom_id res chain seq x y z
N MET A 1 16.16 -52.14 7.80
CA MET A 1 15.04 -52.93 8.33
C MET A 1 13.82 -52.03 8.25
N ASN A 2 13.16 -52.01 7.09
CA ASN A 2 11.97 -52.82 6.75
C ASN A 2 10.70 -52.20 7.35
N LEU A 3 9.57 -51.93 6.68
CA LEU A 3 9.03 -52.16 5.33
C LEU A 3 7.80 -51.20 5.22
N LEU A 4 7.65 -50.41 4.14
CA LEU A 4 6.74 -50.64 3.00
C LEU A 4 5.26 -50.95 3.32
N GLY A 5 4.35 -50.21 2.67
CA GLY A 5 3.02 -50.75 2.32
C GLY A 5 1.92 -49.72 2.03
N SER A 6 1.86 -49.21 0.80
CA SER A 6 0.60 -48.85 0.12
C SER A 6 0.18 -50.02 -0.81
N PRO A 7 -1.11 -50.19 -1.09
CA PRO A 7 -1.64 -50.07 -2.48
C PRO A 7 -3.07 -49.46 -2.52
N LEU A 8 -3.49 -48.65 -3.50
CA LEU A 8 -3.88 -48.91 -4.90
C LEU A 8 -5.11 -49.83 -5.13
N ASP A 9 -6.06 -49.25 -5.89
CA ASP A 9 -7.07 -49.81 -6.79
C ASP A 9 -8.25 -50.66 -6.26
N VAL A 10 -9.46 -50.34 -6.73
CA VAL A 10 -10.16 -51.10 -7.78
C VAL A 10 -11.63 -50.62 -7.93
N LEU A 11 -11.97 -50.22 -9.15
CA LEU A 11 -13.33 -50.07 -9.71
C LEU A 11 -14.16 -51.36 -9.57
N SER A 12 -15.45 -51.27 -9.24
CA SER A 12 -16.41 -52.26 -9.78
C SER A 12 -17.86 -51.78 -9.73
N SER A 13 -18.50 -51.87 -10.89
CA SER A 13 -19.91 -51.64 -11.17
C SER A 13 -20.73 -52.92 -10.92
N SER A 14 -21.93 -52.81 -10.35
CA SER A 14 -23.05 -53.75 -10.61
C SER A 14 -24.37 -53.15 -10.10
N LYS A 15 -25.32 -52.88 -11.01
CA LYS A 15 -26.56 -53.65 -11.31
C LYS A 15 -27.67 -53.49 -10.25
N LEU A 16 -28.78 -52.81 -10.58
CA LEU A 16 -29.98 -53.24 -11.34
C LEU A 16 -31.13 -53.68 -10.42
N SER A 17 -32.23 -52.93 -10.44
CA SER A 17 -33.65 -53.33 -10.26
C SER A 17 -34.44 -52.05 -9.98
N GLY A 18 -35.50 -51.64 -10.67
CA GLY A 18 -36.38 -52.28 -11.63
C GLY A 18 -37.82 -52.11 -11.14
N LEU A 19 -38.61 -51.20 -11.72
CA LEU A 19 -40.02 -51.45 -12.06
C LEU A 19 -40.62 -50.32 -12.92
N ARG A 20 -41.45 -50.75 -13.88
CA ARG A 20 -42.09 -50.00 -14.98
C ARG A 20 -43.47 -49.47 -14.57
N LEU A 21 -43.96 -48.38 -15.18
CA LEU A 21 -45.21 -48.35 -16.00
C LEU A 21 -45.51 -46.95 -16.58
N VAL A 22 -45.62 -46.87 -17.92
CA VAL A 22 -46.70 -46.24 -18.76
C VAL A 22 -47.24 -44.85 -18.35
N GLY A 23 -47.37 -43.80 -19.19
CA GLY A 23 -47.34 -43.61 -20.63
C GLY A 23 -47.92 -42.21 -21.02
N CYS A 24 -48.12 -41.98 -22.31
CA CYS A 24 -48.77 -40.85 -23.02
C CYS A 24 -47.93 -39.67 -23.55
N LEU A 25 -47.56 -39.81 -24.83
CA LEU A 25 -47.38 -38.78 -25.85
C LEU A 25 -48.67 -37.96 -26.06
N ILE A 26 -48.56 -36.62 -26.13
CA ILE A 26 -49.41 -35.81 -27.00
C ILE A 26 -48.56 -34.71 -27.66
N LEU A 27 -48.42 -34.84 -28.98
CA LEU A 27 -47.96 -33.82 -29.93
C LEU A 27 -49.07 -32.78 -30.11
N GLY A 28 -48.73 -31.49 -30.08
CA GLY A 28 -49.64 -30.38 -30.36
C GLY A 28 -49.04 -29.39 -31.34
N SER A 29 -49.18 -29.69 -32.63
CA SER A 29 -48.95 -28.74 -33.73
C SER A 29 -50.26 -27.98 -34.01
N ILE A 30 -50.29 -26.66 -33.83
CA ILE A 30 -51.40 -25.82 -34.34
C ILE A 30 -50.85 -24.59 -35.08
N PHE A 31 -51.06 -24.69 -36.40
CA PHE A 31 -51.16 -23.73 -37.49
C PHE A 31 -51.16 -22.21 -37.22
N LEU A 32 -50.43 -21.53 -38.12
CA LEU A 32 -50.53 -20.13 -38.51
C LEU A 32 -51.89 -19.83 -39.19
N VAL A 33 -52.54 -18.72 -38.79
CA VAL A 33 -53.45 -17.96 -39.64
C VAL A 33 -53.25 -16.46 -39.38
N SER A 34 -52.98 -15.77 -40.48
CA SER A 34 -52.82 -14.33 -40.66
C SER A 34 -54.17 -13.62 -40.71
N CYS A 35 -54.29 -12.44 -40.09
CA CYS A 35 -55.23 -11.39 -40.47
C CYS A 35 -54.52 -10.03 -40.32
N ALA A 36 -54.60 -9.25 -41.39
CA ALA A 36 -54.04 -7.90 -41.51
C ALA A 36 -54.73 -6.92 -40.56
N GLY A 37 -53.95 -6.01 -39.98
CA GLY A 37 -54.42 -4.81 -39.30
C GLY A 37 -53.52 -3.63 -39.69
N ASP A 38 -54.13 -2.61 -40.28
CA ASP A 38 -53.50 -1.40 -40.79
C ASP A 38 -52.85 -0.57 -39.66
N ILE A 39 -51.55 -0.29 -39.77
CA ILE A 39 -50.82 0.61 -38.88
C ILE A 39 -50.80 2.01 -39.49
N SER A 40 -51.39 2.97 -38.77
CA SER A 40 -51.38 4.40 -39.07
C SER A 40 -49.98 5.03 -38.86
N PRO A 41 -49.65 6.11 -39.59
CA PRO A 41 -48.30 6.63 -39.79
C PRO A 41 -47.75 7.46 -38.61
N SER A 42 -47.94 7.00 -37.37
CA SER A 42 -47.19 7.52 -36.21
C SER A 42 -45.85 6.80 -35.99
N ASP A 43 -45.52 5.83 -36.85
CA ASP A 43 -44.22 5.16 -37.00
C ASP A 43 -43.07 6.08 -37.50
N VAL A 44 -43.26 7.39 -37.40
CA VAL A 44 -42.22 8.44 -37.61
C VAL A 44 -41.02 8.24 -36.67
N ARG A 45 -41.12 7.37 -35.66
CA ARG A 45 -40.00 7.01 -34.79
C ARG A 45 -39.02 5.98 -35.39
N SER A 46 -39.30 5.40 -36.56
CA SER A 46 -38.40 4.42 -37.20
C SER A 46 -37.32 5.04 -38.13
N GLY A 47 -37.30 6.36 -38.29
CA GLY A 47 -36.53 7.02 -39.35
C GLY A 47 -35.13 7.55 -38.99
N LEU A 48 -34.71 7.57 -37.72
CA LEU A 48 -33.38 8.08 -37.36
C LEU A 48 -32.41 6.96 -36.95
N LYS A 49 -32.40 5.90 -37.75
CA LYS A 49 -31.25 5.00 -37.85
C LYS A 49 -30.13 5.74 -38.60
N LYS A 50 -29.51 6.73 -37.95
CA LYS A 50 -28.22 7.25 -38.41
C LYS A 50 -27.15 6.38 -37.79
N VAL A 51 -26.64 5.47 -38.62
CA VAL A 51 -25.40 4.74 -38.40
C VAL A 51 -24.29 5.77 -38.19
N ILE A 52 -23.88 5.94 -36.93
CA ILE A 52 -22.54 6.40 -36.56
C ILE A 52 -21.93 5.21 -35.82
N GLY A 53 -20.81 4.74 -36.36
CA GLY A 53 -20.12 3.56 -35.85
C GLY A 53 -19.26 3.89 -34.64
N GLY A 54 -19.01 2.84 -33.85
CA GLY A 54 -17.94 2.78 -32.85
C GLY A 54 -18.36 3.26 -31.46
N THR A 55 -18.09 2.41 -30.47
CA THR A 55 -18.08 2.62 -29.01
C THR A 55 -19.42 2.81 -28.29
N ASP A 56 -19.77 1.81 -27.47
CA ASP A 56 -20.46 1.76 -26.16
C ASP A 56 -21.56 2.75 -25.72
N GLU A 57 -21.97 3.73 -26.52
CA GLU A 57 -22.83 4.81 -26.03
C GLU A 57 -24.34 4.49 -26.05
N GLN A 58 -24.75 3.27 -26.43
CA GLN A 58 -26.16 2.87 -26.45
C GLN A 58 -26.67 2.25 -25.14
N ILE A 59 -25.85 2.20 -24.09
CA ILE A 59 -26.29 1.74 -22.75
C ILE A 59 -27.18 2.80 -22.04
N PHE A 60 -27.21 4.04 -22.54
CA PHE A 60 -27.83 5.17 -21.81
C PHE A 60 -29.06 5.81 -22.48
N ILE A 61 -29.78 5.06 -23.34
CA ILE A 61 -31.05 5.54 -23.92
C ILE A 61 -32.21 5.08 -23.04
N GLY A 62 -32.34 5.62 -21.83
CA GLY A 62 -33.52 5.35 -21.00
C GLY A 62 -33.45 5.78 -19.54
N ASP A 63 -32.27 5.99 -18.98
CA ASP A 63 -32.17 6.44 -17.59
C ASP A 63 -32.32 7.97 -17.53
N THR A 64 -33.39 8.42 -16.89
CA THR A 64 -33.50 9.79 -16.39
C THR A 64 -32.25 10.10 -15.57
N LEU A 65 -31.58 11.25 -15.81
CA LEU A 65 -30.29 11.62 -15.20
C LEU A 65 -30.21 11.35 -13.68
N ASP A 66 -31.33 11.47 -12.98
CA ASP A 66 -31.47 11.26 -11.53
C ASP A 66 -31.14 9.83 -11.07
N ASN A 67 -31.27 8.81 -11.92
CA ASN A 67 -30.95 7.42 -11.56
C ASN A 67 -29.44 7.17 -11.49
N HIS A 68 -28.64 7.80 -12.37
CA HIS A 68 -27.20 7.52 -12.45
C HIS A 68 -26.42 8.01 -11.25
N TYR A 69 -26.87 9.12 -10.66
CA TYR A 69 -26.23 9.75 -9.52
C TYR A 69 -26.86 9.33 -8.18
N HIS A 70 -27.87 8.46 -8.22
CA HIS A 70 -28.46 7.95 -6.99
C HIS A 70 -27.42 7.16 -6.19
N PRO A 71 -27.25 7.40 -4.86
CA PRO A 71 -26.20 6.77 -4.05
C PRO A 71 -26.16 5.23 -4.20
N ASN A 72 -27.33 4.59 -4.15
CA ASN A 72 -27.44 3.14 -4.29
C ASN A 72 -27.03 2.62 -5.68
N VAL A 73 -27.21 3.41 -6.74
CA VAL A 73 -26.86 3.00 -8.11
C VAL A 73 -25.35 3.07 -8.30
N ILE A 74 -24.71 4.18 -7.87
CA ILE A 74 -23.25 4.31 -7.88
C ILE A 74 -22.62 3.18 -7.05
N MET A 75 -23.15 2.93 -5.84
CA MET A 75 -22.64 1.88 -4.96
C MET A 75 -22.69 0.50 -5.63
N LYS A 76 -23.85 0.12 -6.19
CA LYS A 76 -24.01 -1.16 -6.89
C LYS A 76 -23.10 -1.29 -8.11
N ARG A 77 -22.81 -0.19 -8.80
CA ARG A 77 -21.90 -0.19 -9.94
C ARG A 77 -20.46 -0.42 -9.50
N GLY A 78 -20.01 0.27 -8.45
CA GLY A 78 -18.71 0.03 -7.83
C GLY A 78 -18.55 -1.40 -7.31
N GLU A 79 -19.61 -1.97 -6.73
CA GLU A 79 -19.63 -3.38 -6.32
C GLU A 79 -19.50 -4.32 -7.52
N ALA A 80 -20.28 -4.11 -8.57
CA ALA A 80 -20.23 -4.93 -9.78
C ALA A 80 -18.84 -4.92 -10.45
N TYR A 81 -18.18 -3.76 -10.51
CA TYR A 81 -16.81 -3.67 -11.02
C TYR A 81 -15.81 -4.40 -10.13
N PHE A 82 -15.93 -4.25 -8.82
CA PHE A 82 -15.05 -4.94 -7.89
C PHE A 82 -15.20 -6.46 -7.97
N GLU A 83 -16.42 -6.97 -8.08
CA GLU A 83 -16.70 -8.41 -8.20
C GLU A 83 -16.13 -9.01 -9.50
N LYS A 84 -16.01 -8.19 -10.55
CA LYS A 84 -15.35 -8.55 -11.81
C LYS A 84 -13.83 -8.39 -11.78
N GLU A 85 -13.27 -7.96 -10.65
CA GLU A 85 -11.85 -7.62 -10.49
C GLU A 85 -11.39 -6.46 -11.39
N GLU A 86 -12.33 -5.66 -11.90
CA GLU A 86 -12.13 -4.41 -12.64
C GLU A 86 -11.86 -3.28 -11.62
N TYR A 87 -10.73 -3.40 -10.92
CA TYR A 87 -10.40 -2.58 -9.75
C TYR A 87 -10.23 -1.09 -10.08
N ALA A 88 -9.75 -0.76 -11.28
CA ALA A 88 -9.56 0.63 -11.69
C ALA A 88 -10.91 1.34 -11.88
N GLU A 89 -11.86 0.66 -12.52
CA GLU A 89 -13.22 1.11 -12.75
C GLU A 89 -13.99 1.19 -11.42
N ALA A 90 -13.84 0.17 -10.57
CA ALA A 90 -14.43 0.18 -9.23
C ALA A 90 -13.95 1.38 -8.41
N LEU A 91 -12.65 1.67 -8.45
CA LEU A 91 -12.05 2.80 -7.73
C LEU A 91 -12.64 4.14 -8.18
N VAL A 92 -12.88 4.30 -9.48
CA VAL A 92 -13.52 5.52 -10.02
C VAL A 92 -14.93 5.67 -9.45
N GLU A 93 -15.74 4.61 -9.45
CA GLU A 93 -17.11 4.67 -8.95
C GLU A 93 -17.19 4.92 -7.42
N TYR A 94 -16.31 4.30 -6.62
CA TYR A 94 -16.29 4.57 -5.18
C TYR A 94 -15.80 5.98 -4.87
N ASN A 95 -14.81 6.51 -5.60
CA ASN A 95 -14.40 7.92 -5.45
C ASN A 95 -15.54 8.85 -5.86
N HIS A 96 -16.23 8.54 -6.97
CA HIS A 96 -17.39 9.31 -7.41
C HIS A 96 -18.50 9.35 -6.34
N PHE A 97 -18.75 8.23 -5.66
CA PHE A 97 -19.64 8.18 -4.51
C PHE A 97 -19.17 9.12 -3.39
N MET A 98 -17.88 9.11 -3.06
CA MET A 98 -17.30 9.94 -1.99
C MET A 98 -17.32 11.44 -2.31
N ASP A 99 -17.25 11.80 -3.59
CA ASP A 99 -17.33 13.18 -4.06
C ASP A 99 -18.75 13.74 -3.95
N LEU A 100 -19.75 12.94 -4.35
CA LEU A 100 -21.15 13.39 -4.38
C LEU A 100 -21.90 13.18 -3.05
N HIS A 101 -21.59 12.09 -2.34
CA HIS A 101 -22.43 11.55 -1.26
C HIS A 101 -21.65 11.29 0.04
N ARG A 102 -20.71 12.16 0.39
CA ARG A 102 -19.84 12.02 1.58
C ARG A 102 -20.58 11.82 2.92
N ASN A 103 -21.77 12.41 3.07
CA ASN A 103 -22.57 12.31 4.30
C ASN A 103 -23.58 11.15 4.30
N HIS A 104 -23.59 10.32 3.26
CA HIS A 104 -24.53 9.21 3.15
C HIS A 104 -24.14 8.04 4.08
N VAL A 105 -25.12 7.22 4.48
CA VAL A 105 -24.92 6.06 5.37
C VAL A 105 -23.92 5.04 4.81
N LEU A 106 -23.76 5.00 3.49
CA LEU A 106 -22.83 4.09 2.79
C LEU A 106 -21.43 4.70 2.57
N ALA A 107 -21.18 5.96 2.93
CA ALA A 107 -19.88 6.59 2.75
C ALA A 107 -18.72 5.88 3.49
N PRO A 108 -18.89 5.40 4.75
CA PRO A 108 -17.85 4.63 5.41
C PRO A 108 -17.53 3.31 4.68
N TYR A 109 -18.53 2.70 4.05
CA TYR A 109 -18.34 1.48 3.26
C TYR A 109 -17.58 1.79 1.95
N ALA A 110 -17.95 2.83 1.21
CA ALA A 110 -17.22 3.25 0.01
C ALA A 110 -15.75 3.57 0.32
N ALA A 111 -15.49 4.33 1.39
CA ALA A 111 -14.14 4.67 1.82
C ALA A 111 -13.33 3.42 2.22
N PHE A 112 -13.96 2.44 2.88
CA PHE A 112 -13.33 1.17 3.18
C PHE A 112 -12.96 0.38 1.91
N ARG A 113 -13.88 0.33 0.93
CA ARG A 113 -13.65 -0.36 -0.36
C ARG A 113 -12.53 0.28 -1.18
N ILE A 114 -12.36 1.60 -1.13
CA ILE A 114 -11.22 2.29 -1.76
C ILE A 114 -9.89 1.75 -1.22
N GLY A 115 -9.78 1.59 0.09
CA GLY A 115 -8.58 0.99 0.72
C GLY A 115 -8.36 -0.45 0.28
N GLU A 116 -9.41 -1.29 0.29
CA GLU A 116 -9.32 -2.68 -0.16
C GLU A 116 -8.90 -2.79 -1.63
N ILE A 117 -9.44 -1.94 -2.51
CA ILE A 117 -9.05 -1.93 -3.91
C ILE A 117 -7.55 -1.68 -4.08
N HIS A 118 -6.99 -0.71 -3.34
CA HIS A 118 -5.56 -0.45 -3.40
C HIS A 118 -4.72 -1.64 -2.91
N VAL A 119 -5.22 -2.41 -1.93
CA VAL A 119 -4.60 -3.69 -1.53
C VAL A 119 -4.64 -4.69 -2.69
N MET A 120 -5.78 -4.86 -3.36
CA MET A 120 -5.93 -5.81 -4.46
C MET A 120 -5.14 -5.42 -5.71
N MET A 121 -4.89 -4.13 -5.91
CA MET A 121 -4.02 -3.62 -6.98
C MET A 121 -2.52 -3.86 -6.70
N ALA A 122 -2.15 -4.11 -5.44
CA ALA A 122 -0.78 -4.49 -5.11
C ALA A 122 -0.51 -5.90 -5.68
N LYS A 123 0.59 -6.02 -6.42
CA LYS A 123 1.01 -7.29 -7.03
C LYS A 123 1.84 -8.10 -6.03
N THR A 124 2.93 -8.69 -6.51
CA THR A 124 3.89 -9.42 -5.71
C THR A 124 4.86 -8.48 -5.00
N ILE A 125 5.52 -8.99 -3.96
CA ILE A 125 6.39 -8.24 -3.04
C ILE A 125 7.65 -7.63 -3.70
N ASP A 126 8.01 -8.12 -4.87
CA ASP A 126 9.12 -7.65 -5.72
C ASP A 126 8.72 -6.47 -6.63
N ARG A 127 7.45 -6.05 -6.61
CA ARG A 127 6.92 -4.97 -7.44
C ARG A 127 6.81 -3.66 -6.66
N ASP A 128 6.39 -2.62 -7.38
CA ASP A 128 6.22 -1.28 -6.83
C ASP A 128 5.23 -1.29 -5.64
N PRO A 129 5.64 -0.82 -4.44
CA PRO A 129 4.78 -0.73 -3.27
C PRO A 129 3.81 0.46 -3.30
N GLU A 130 3.80 1.30 -4.35
CA GLU A 130 2.91 2.47 -4.43
C GLU A 130 1.42 2.15 -4.15
N PRO A 131 0.81 1.09 -4.69
CA PRO A 131 -0.57 0.73 -4.35
C PRO A 131 -0.75 0.47 -2.84
N MET A 132 0.27 -0.10 -2.19
CA MET A 132 0.25 -0.35 -0.76
C MET A 132 0.28 0.94 0.07
N HIS A 133 1.09 1.92 -0.33
CA HIS A 133 1.08 3.24 0.31
C HIS A 133 -0.28 3.95 0.13
N LYS A 134 -0.92 3.80 -1.04
CA LYS A 134 -2.26 4.34 -1.29
C LYS A 134 -3.32 3.66 -0.42
N ALA A 135 -3.22 2.34 -0.22
CA ALA A 135 -4.11 1.61 0.69
C ALA A 135 -4.00 2.12 2.14
N ILE A 136 -2.77 2.30 2.65
CA ILE A 136 -2.53 2.85 3.98
C ILE A 136 -3.16 4.23 4.11
N ALA A 137 -2.89 5.13 3.16
CA ALA A 137 -3.45 6.47 3.17
C ALA A 137 -5.00 6.46 3.13
N ALA A 138 -5.59 5.57 2.33
CA ALA A 138 -7.04 5.42 2.22
C ALA A 138 -7.67 4.89 3.52
N PHE A 139 -7.08 3.87 4.16
CA PHE A 139 -7.58 3.37 5.44
C PHE A 139 -7.40 4.40 6.56
N GLU A 140 -6.27 5.09 6.64
CA GLU A 140 -6.08 6.18 7.59
C GLU A 140 -7.12 7.29 7.39
N GLN A 141 -7.34 7.70 6.14
CA GLN A 141 -8.34 8.71 5.82
C GLN A 141 -9.75 8.26 6.21
N MET A 142 -10.13 7.02 5.89
CA MET A 142 -11.42 6.46 6.26
C MET A 142 -11.65 6.45 7.77
N ARG A 143 -10.64 6.06 8.56
CA ARG A 143 -10.70 6.07 10.04
C ARG A 143 -10.76 7.48 10.61
N ARG A 144 -10.10 8.45 9.98
CA ARG A 144 -10.17 9.88 10.36
C ARG A 144 -11.54 10.47 10.03
N ASP A 145 -12.07 10.19 8.84
CA ASP A 145 -13.31 10.77 8.33
C ASP A 145 -14.56 10.11 8.98
N PHE A 146 -14.49 8.80 9.30
CA PHE A 146 -15.61 8.01 9.83
C PHE A 146 -15.25 7.20 11.09
N PRO A 147 -14.89 7.87 12.21
CA PRO A 147 -14.52 7.20 13.44
C PRO A 147 -15.69 6.39 14.03
N GLY A 148 -15.44 5.18 14.52
CA GLY A 148 -16.47 4.32 15.14
C GLY A 148 -17.50 3.74 14.17
N SER A 149 -17.29 3.87 12.86
CA SER A 149 -18.09 3.16 11.86
C SER A 149 -17.91 1.64 11.98
N ARG A 150 -18.88 0.85 11.45
CA ARG A 150 -18.78 -0.63 11.43
C ARG A 150 -17.47 -1.15 10.85
N TYR A 151 -16.86 -0.38 9.94
CA TYR A 151 -15.66 -0.76 9.21
C TYR A 151 -14.37 -0.24 9.87
N ASP A 152 -14.44 0.58 10.92
CA ASP A 152 -13.26 1.19 11.56
C ASP A 152 -12.29 0.13 12.12
N ALA A 153 -12.82 -0.87 12.84
CA ALA A 153 -12.03 -1.98 13.36
C ALA A 153 -11.41 -2.84 12.24
N GLN A 154 -12.18 -3.09 11.17
CA GLN A 154 -11.68 -3.85 10.02
C GLN A 154 -10.61 -3.07 9.26
N ALA A 155 -10.77 -1.76 9.11
CA ALA A 155 -9.78 -0.87 8.49
C ALA A 155 -8.49 -0.84 9.30
N GLN A 156 -8.57 -0.84 10.63
CA GLN A 156 -7.37 -0.91 11.48
C GLN A 156 -6.62 -2.22 11.28
N GLN A 157 -7.33 -3.36 11.22
CA GLN A 157 -6.69 -4.64 10.93
C GLN A 157 -6.03 -4.62 9.53
N LYS A 158 -6.71 -4.09 8.52
CA LYS A 158 -6.14 -3.96 7.17
C LYS A 158 -4.93 -3.05 7.12
N LEU A 159 -4.92 -1.95 7.89
CA LEU A 159 -3.78 -1.07 8.03
C LEU A 159 -2.55 -1.83 8.58
N GLU A 160 -2.76 -2.66 9.60
CA GLU A 160 -1.70 -3.49 10.18
C GLU A 160 -1.15 -4.49 9.17
N GLU A 161 -2.03 -5.16 8.42
CA GLU A 161 -1.66 -6.06 7.32
C GLU A 161 -0.83 -5.35 6.23
N CYS A 162 -1.19 -4.10 5.89
CA CYS A 162 -0.47 -3.29 4.92
C CYS A 162 0.95 -2.94 5.39
N HIS A 163 1.11 -2.53 6.65
CA HIS A 163 2.42 -2.24 7.23
C HIS A 163 3.29 -3.50 7.32
N ASP A 164 2.70 -4.64 7.68
CA ASP A 164 3.40 -5.94 7.71
C ASP A 164 3.93 -6.30 6.31
N TRP A 165 3.10 -6.10 5.28
CA TRP A 165 3.49 -6.36 3.90
C TRP A 165 4.69 -5.50 3.47
N ILE A 166 4.67 -4.19 3.78
CA ILE A 166 5.78 -3.28 3.44
C ILE A 166 7.06 -3.67 4.20
N ALA A 167 6.94 -4.02 5.49
CA ALA A 167 8.08 -4.46 6.28
C ALA A 167 8.72 -5.73 5.67
N GLN A 168 7.89 -6.70 5.26
CA GLN A 168 8.36 -7.90 4.56
C GLN A 168 9.00 -7.57 3.21
N MET A 169 8.48 -6.56 2.49
CA MET A 169 9.04 -6.14 1.20
C MET A 169 10.46 -5.58 1.34
N HIS A 170 10.68 -4.70 2.31
CA HIS A 170 12.02 -4.19 2.61
C HIS A 170 12.98 -5.30 3.04
N LEU A 171 12.51 -6.25 3.85
CA LEU A 171 13.30 -7.42 4.25
C LEU A 171 13.68 -8.27 3.02
N PHE A 172 12.71 -8.56 2.14
CA PHE A 172 12.93 -9.33 0.91
C PHE A 172 13.96 -8.66 -0.01
N VAL A 173 13.85 -7.35 -0.23
CA VAL A 173 14.81 -6.59 -1.05
C VAL A 173 16.18 -6.53 -0.38
N GLY A 174 16.26 -6.38 0.95
CA GLY A 174 17.51 -6.46 1.69
C GLY A 174 18.20 -7.81 1.51
N GLN A 175 17.45 -8.91 1.64
CA GLN A 175 17.97 -10.26 1.41
C GLN A 175 18.44 -10.47 -0.03
N PHE A 176 17.74 -9.89 -1.01
CA PHE A 176 18.18 -9.90 -2.40
C PHE A 176 19.55 -9.21 -2.58
N TYR A 177 19.73 -8.01 -2.02
CA TYR A 177 21.03 -7.31 -2.08
C TYR A 177 22.14 -8.06 -1.33
N TYR A 178 21.82 -8.65 -0.18
CA TYR A 178 22.76 -9.46 0.58
C TYR A 178 23.26 -10.66 -0.25
N ARG A 179 22.35 -11.40 -0.90
CA ARG A 179 22.72 -12.52 -1.80
C ARG A 179 23.57 -12.09 -3.00
N ARG A 180 23.48 -10.82 -3.40
CA ARG A 180 24.27 -10.24 -4.49
C ARG A 180 25.64 -9.69 -4.02
N GLY A 181 25.95 -9.77 -2.73
CA GLY A 181 27.19 -9.23 -2.16
C GLY A 181 27.17 -7.71 -1.96
N SER A 182 26.03 -7.05 -2.16
CA SER A 182 25.88 -5.60 -1.91
C SER A 182 25.44 -5.37 -0.46
N TYR A 183 26.38 -5.56 0.46
CA TYR A 183 26.10 -5.56 1.89
C TYR A 183 25.69 -4.18 2.43
N LEU A 184 26.25 -3.09 1.90
CA LEU A 184 25.86 -1.73 2.30
C LEU A 184 24.41 -1.42 1.91
N ALA A 185 24.01 -1.77 0.69
CA ALA A 185 22.63 -1.60 0.24
C ALA A 185 21.66 -2.50 1.02
N ALA A 186 22.08 -3.73 1.33
CA ALA A 186 21.31 -4.64 2.16
C ALA A 186 21.10 -4.07 3.57
N ALA A 187 22.16 -3.62 4.23
CA ALA A 187 22.11 -3.00 5.55
C ALA A 187 21.18 -1.77 5.58
N HIS A 188 21.23 -0.93 4.54
CA HIS A 188 20.30 0.20 4.41
C HIS A 188 18.83 -0.26 4.35
N ARG A 189 18.53 -1.31 3.58
CA ARG A 189 17.17 -1.86 3.48
C ARG A 189 16.68 -2.47 4.79
N PHE A 190 17.51 -3.23 5.50
CA PHE A 190 17.17 -3.75 6.81
C PHE A 190 16.97 -2.63 7.83
N GLY A 191 17.81 -1.60 7.80
CA GLY A 191 17.67 -0.41 8.64
C GLY A 191 16.33 0.32 8.43
N GLN A 192 15.77 0.30 7.22
CA GLN A 192 14.43 0.85 6.96
C GLN A 192 13.33 0.09 7.72
N VAL A 193 13.42 -1.24 7.78
CA VAL A 193 12.48 -2.08 8.56
C VAL A 193 12.59 -1.75 10.04
N ILE A 194 13.81 -1.72 10.57
CA ILE A 194 14.06 -1.54 12.01
C ILE A 194 13.62 -0.15 12.49
N LYS A 195 13.82 0.87 11.65
CA LYS A 195 13.44 2.25 11.95
C LYS A 195 11.94 2.47 11.88
N THR A 196 11.28 1.88 10.87
CA THR A 196 9.88 2.20 10.54
C THR A 196 8.89 1.22 11.16
N TYR A 197 9.30 -0.04 11.33
CA TYR A 197 8.45 -1.17 11.71
C TYR A 197 9.07 -2.02 12.83
N PRO A 198 9.50 -1.43 13.97
CA PRO A 198 10.15 -2.19 15.05
C PRO A 198 9.23 -3.19 15.75
N ASP A 199 7.92 -2.97 15.72
CA ASP A 199 6.90 -3.83 16.31
C ASP A 199 6.54 -5.03 15.42
N LYS A 200 6.96 -5.03 14.16
CA LYS A 200 6.57 -6.04 13.18
C LYS A 200 7.50 -7.26 13.21
N PRO A 201 7.00 -8.46 12.87
CA PRO A 201 7.80 -9.68 12.93
C PRO A 201 9.05 -9.64 12.03
N ALA A 202 9.00 -8.87 10.92
CA ALA A 202 10.14 -8.68 10.04
C ALA A 202 11.33 -7.94 10.70
N ALA A 203 11.12 -7.24 11.81
CA ALA A 203 12.17 -6.44 12.47
C ALA A 203 13.28 -7.30 13.07
N SER A 204 12.95 -8.44 13.68
CA SER A 204 13.94 -9.36 14.26
C SER A 204 14.86 -9.92 13.17
N ASP A 205 14.27 -10.35 12.05
CA ASP A 205 15.02 -10.86 10.90
C ASP A 205 15.87 -9.76 10.28
N ALA A 206 15.33 -8.55 10.15
CA ALA A 206 16.07 -7.41 9.62
C ALA A 206 17.31 -7.09 10.47
N LEU A 207 17.21 -7.07 11.80
CA LEU A 207 18.37 -6.87 12.69
C LEU A 207 19.43 -7.95 12.49
N TYR A 208 19.01 -9.21 12.45
CA TYR A 208 19.93 -10.33 12.22
C TYR A 208 20.64 -10.22 10.88
N TYR A 209 19.91 -9.97 9.79
CA TYR A 209 20.53 -9.83 8.47
C TYR A 209 21.36 -8.54 8.33
N GLN A 210 21.02 -7.47 9.04
CA GLN A 210 21.84 -6.27 9.09
C GLN A 210 23.17 -6.54 9.81
N ALA A 211 23.14 -7.23 10.95
CA ALA A 211 24.36 -7.67 11.63
C ALA A 211 25.21 -8.56 10.73
N LYS A 212 24.58 -9.51 10.03
CA LYS A 212 25.25 -10.38 9.06
C LYS A 212 25.90 -9.57 7.94
N ALA A 213 25.19 -8.58 7.38
CA ALA A 213 25.75 -7.69 6.37
C ALA A 213 26.95 -6.89 6.89
N TYR A 214 26.92 -6.39 8.13
CA TYR A 214 28.07 -5.70 8.73
C TYR A 214 29.27 -6.62 8.93
N HIS A 215 29.04 -7.86 9.36
CA HIS A 215 30.11 -8.86 9.50
C HIS A 215 30.79 -9.17 8.16
N GLU A 216 30.01 -9.36 7.09
CA GLU A 216 30.57 -9.59 5.74
C GLU A 216 31.37 -8.39 5.20
N MET A 217 31.11 -7.18 5.72
CA MET A 217 31.90 -5.98 5.41
C MET A 217 33.14 -5.81 6.29
N GLY A 218 33.35 -6.69 7.29
CA GLY A 218 34.41 -6.58 8.28
C GLY A 218 34.15 -5.55 9.40
N ALA A 219 32.92 -5.04 9.50
CA ALA A 219 32.49 -4.10 10.55
C ALA A 219 31.93 -4.85 11.76
N ASP A 220 32.77 -5.66 12.41
CA ASP A 220 32.37 -6.58 13.48
C ASP A 220 31.81 -5.86 14.73
N ASP A 221 32.27 -4.66 15.02
CA ASP A 221 31.75 -3.86 16.14
C ASP A 221 30.27 -3.54 15.92
N TRP A 222 29.90 -3.07 14.72
CA TRP A 222 28.51 -2.79 14.36
C TRP A 222 27.67 -4.06 14.28
N ALA A 223 28.27 -5.18 13.83
CA ALA A 223 27.59 -6.47 13.85
C ALA A 223 27.23 -6.89 15.29
N LYS A 224 28.17 -6.78 16.23
CA LYS A 224 27.94 -7.09 17.65
C LYS A 224 26.85 -6.21 18.25
N ASP A 225 26.87 -4.91 18.00
CA ASP A 225 25.86 -3.97 18.51
C ASP A 225 24.44 -4.34 18.04
N ASN A 226 24.29 -4.69 16.76
CA ASN A 226 23.00 -5.13 16.20
C ASN A 226 22.54 -6.47 16.79
N LEU A 227 23.46 -7.41 17.03
CA LEU A 227 23.13 -8.69 17.66
C LEU A 227 22.74 -8.53 19.13
N VAL A 228 23.43 -7.67 19.88
CA VAL A 228 23.04 -7.36 21.26
C VAL A 228 21.65 -6.73 21.29
N ALA A 229 21.38 -5.77 20.40
CA ALA A 229 20.05 -5.16 20.29
C ALA A 229 18.97 -6.17 19.89
N LEU A 230 19.29 -7.17 19.06
CA LEU A 230 18.38 -8.26 18.70
C LEU A 230 18.02 -9.12 19.91
N LEU A 231 19.00 -9.53 20.71
CA LEU A 231 18.79 -10.37 21.90
C LEU A 231 18.01 -9.62 23.00
N ASP A 232 18.23 -8.31 23.13
CA ASP A 232 17.53 -7.45 24.09
C ASP A 232 16.06 -7.24 23.69
N LYS A 233 15.81 -6.89 22.42
CA LYS A 233 14.47 -6.53 21.95
C LYS A 233 13.59 -7.73 21.58
N TYR A 234 14.18 -8.80 21.04
CA TYR A 234 13.44 -9.93 20.48
C TYR A 234 13.96 -11.30 20.99
N PRO A 235 13.97 -11.53 22.32
CA PRO A 235 14.61 -12.71 22.91
C PRO A 235 14.01 -14.04 22.44
N ASN A 236 12.72 -14.09 22.11
CA ASN A 236 11.99 -15.30 21.74
C ASN A 236 11.88 -15.54 20.21
N SER A 237 12.61 -14.77 19.40
CA SER A 237 12.56 -14.90 17.94
C SER A 237 13.53 -15.97 17.43
N THR A 238 13.23 -16.61 16.30
CA THR A 238 14.16 -17.55 15.63
C THR A 238 15.47 -16.89 15.24
N ALA A 239 15.40 -15.60 14.89
CA ALA A 239 16.57 -14.76 14.61
C ALA A 239 17.48 -14.58 15.84
N SER A 240 16.92 -14.56 17.06
CA SER A 240 17.66 -14.46 18.33
C SER A 240 18.64 -15.62 18.49
N ASP A 241 18.17 -16.85 18.24
CA ASP A 241 19.00 -18.07 18.35
C ASP A 241 20.12 -18.11 17.30
N ALA A 242 19.81 -17.69 16.06
CA ALA A 242 20.81 -17.55 15.01
C ALA A 242 21.81 -16.42 15.33
N GLY A 243 21.32 -15.33 15.93
CA GLY A 243 22.09 -14.17 16.32
C GLY A 243 23.08 -14.46 17.45
N SER A 244 22.67 -15.22 18.47
CA SER A 244 23.57 -15.64 19.56
C SER A 244 24.72 -16.50 19.02
N THR A 245 24.41 -17.43 18.12
CA THR A 245 25.41 -18.27 17.45
C THR A 245 26.39 -17.44 16.61
N LEU A 246 25.90 -16.40 15.92
CA LEU A 246 26.77 -15.50 15.14
C LEU A 246 27.64 -14.65 16.07
N LEU A 247 27.10 -14.17 17.18
CA LEU A 247 27.83 -13.34 18.15
C LEU A 247 29.03 -14.10 18.75
N GLU A 248 28.84 -15.38 19.10
CA GLU A 248 29.90 -16.27 19.58
C GLU A 248 31.02 -16.44 18.54
N LYS A 249 30.67 -16.57 17.25
CA LYS A 249 31.66 -16.70 16.16
C LYS A 249 32.54 -15.46 15.99
N ILE A 250 31.98 -14.27 16.20
CA ILE A 250 32.72 -12.99 16.11
C ILE A 250 33.56 -12.76 17.40
N GLY A 251 33.47 -13.66 18.38
CA GLY A 251 34.17 -13.53 19.67
C GLY A 251 33.53 -12.50 20.61
N GLY A 252 32.27 -12.15 20.36
CA GLY A 252 31.45 -11.43 21.34
C GLY A 252 30.86 -12.44 22.33
N ALA A 253 31.23 -12.36 23.60
CA ALA A 253 30.47 -13.11 24.61
C ALA A 253 29.09 -12.44 24.77
N PRO A 254 27.98 -13.18 24.78
CA PRO A 254 26.69 -12.61 25.14
C PRO A 254 26.80 -12.10 26.57
N SER A 255 26.57 -10.80 26.81
CA SER A 255 26.47 -10.30 28.18
C SER A 255 25.21 -10.86 28.82
N LYS A 256 25.32 -12.08 29.39
CA LYS A 256 24.32 -12.68 30.28
C LYS A 256 23.96 -11.75 31.46
N THR A 257 24.71 -10.68 31.67
CA THR A 257 24.57 -9.73 32.77
C THR A 257 23.37 -8.77 32.64
N LEU A 258 22.77 -8.59 31.47
CA LEU A 258 21.60 -7.67 31.31
C LEU A 258 20.24 -8.35 31.46
N LEU A 259 20.17 -9.69 31.37
CA LEU A 259 18.94 -10.46 31.59
C LEU A 259 18.63 -10.73 33.08
N ALA A 260 19.52 -10.32 34.00
CA ALA A 260 19.41 -10.64 35.43
C ALA A 260 19.33 -9.42 36.36
N GLN A 261 19.31 -8.18 35.86
CA GLN A 261 19.14 -6.99 36.69
C GLN A 261 17.84 -6.26 36.37
N LYS A 262 16.72 -6.90 36.75
CA LYS A 262 15.58 -6.15 37.27
C LYS A 262 15.69 -6.19 38.79
N SER A 263 16.54 -5.33 39.34
CA SER A 263 16.54 -5.00 40.77
C SER A 263 15.81 -3.67 40.99
N ASP A 264 14.99 -3.67 42.02
CA ASP A 264 13.97 -2.72 42.45
C ASP A 264 14.35 -1.23 42.44
N PRO A 265 13.37 -0.30 42.45
CA PRO A 265 13.63 1.13 42.45
C PRO A 265 14.30 1.55 43.76
N VAL A 266 15.55 2.00 43.67
CA VAL A 266 16.22 2.71 44.77
C VAL A 266 15.48 4.02 45.00
N SER A 267 14.90 4.14 46.19
CA SER A 267 14.26 5.34 46.72
C SER A 267 15.32 6.43 46.93
N VAL A 268 15.13 7.60 46.33
CA VAL A 268 15.90 8.80 46.66
C VAL A 268 15.07 9.63 47.64
N SER A 269 15.46 9.61 48.92
CA SER A 269 14.90 10.49 49.95
C SER A 269 15.72 11.78 50.08
N ASP A 270 15.01 12.90 49.94
CA ASP A 270 15.15 14.18 50.66
C ASP A 270 16.54 14.76 50.94
N ALA A 271 16.87 15.85 50.22
CA ALA A 271 17.54 17.01 50.82
C ALA A 271 17.20 18.28 50.01
N ALA A 272 16.53 19.24 50.67
CA ALA A 272 16.19 20.57 50.18
C ALA A 272 17.28 21.60 50.58
N PRO A 273 17.19 22.90 50.22
CA PRO A 273 18.23 23.61 49.48
C PRO A 273 19.09 24.56 50.34
N THR A 274 20.23 25.00 49.80
CA THR A 274 20.96 26.15 50.34
C THR A 274 21.37 27.10 49.22
N ALA A 275 21.15 28.38 49.44
CA ALA A 275 21.19 29.47 48.48
C ALA A 275 22.50 30.30 48.57
N ILE A 276 23.02 30.72 47.40
CA ILE A 276 23.59 32.07 47.04
C ILE A 276 24.94 32.45 47.74
N PRO A 277 25.97 33.10 47.06
CA PRO A 277 25.82 34.26 46.19
C PRO A 277 26.66 34.39 44.88
N SER A 278 26.17 35.38 44.13
CA SER A 278 26.56 36.05 42.87
C SER A 278 27.96 36.69 42.80
N SER A 279 28.52 36.76 41.58
CA SER A 279 28.89 38.01 40.84
C SER A 279 29.87 37.79 39.66
N PRO A 280 30.01 38.74 38.71
CA PRO A 280 30.04 38.44 37.27
C PRO A 280 31.31 38.85 36.51
N SER A 281 31.45 38.41 35.26
CA SER A 281 32.37 38.93 34.22
C SER A 281 31.92 38.41 32.84
N ARG A 282 32.12 39.01 31.67
CA ARG A 282 32.13 40.39 31.11
C ARG A 282 32.45 40.20 29.59
N ILE A 283 31.53 40.58 28.68
CA ILE A 283 31.75 41.09 27.28
C ILE A 283 32.23 40.06 26.20
N PRO A 284 32.05 40.24 24.86
CA PRO A 284 30.90 40.71 24.02
C PRO A 284 30.63 39.78 22.79
N HIS A 285 29.54 39.97 22.03
CA HIS A 285 29.57 39.84 20.55
C HIS A 285 28.43 40.65 19.90
N GLN A 286 28.73 41.24 18.75
CA GLN A 286 27.94 42.22 17.97
C GLN A 286 26.90 41.55 17.02
N PRO A 287 26.35 42.24 15.97
CA PRO A 287 25.04 42.89 16.00
C PRO A 287 24.03 42.26 15.02
N SER A 288 22.74 42.50 15.27
CA SER A 288 21.61 42.14 14.41
C SER A 288 21.37 43.19 13.33
N VAL A 289 21.19 42.73 12.08
CA VAL A 289 20.74 43.55 10.94
C VAL A 289 19.23 43.52 10.85
N SER A 290 18.66 44.72 10.81
CA SER A 290 17.24 45.03 10.62
C SER A 290 16.89 45.17 9.13
N SER A 291 15.72 44.68 8.73
CA SER A 291 14.92 45.35 7.69
C SER A 291 13.44 44.99 7.79
N SER A 292 12.61 46.03 7.77
CA SER A 292 11.17 45.99 7.48
C SER A 292 10.90 46.84 6.23
N PRO A 293 9.77 46.62 5.52
CA PRO A 293 9.60 47.06 4.14
C PRO A 293 8.78 48.35 4.02
N THR A 294 8.92 49.07 2.90
CA THR A 294 7.90 50.03 2.46
C THR A 294 7.81 50.04 0.93
N SER A 295 6.58 49.81 0.47
CA SER A 295 6.04 49.79 -0.88
C SER A 295 5.99 51.15 -1.57
N THR A 296 6.15 51.22 -2.90
CA THR A 296 5.35 52.13 -3.74
C THR A 296 5.18 51.60 -5.17
N LEU A 297 4.00 51.85 -5.71
CA LEU A 297 3.36 51.42 -6.95
C LEU A 297 4.01 51.90 -8.27
N GLY A 298 3.72 51.17 -9.36
CA GLY A 298 3.78 51.70 -10.73
C GLY A 298 3.56 50.63 -11.81
N VAL A 299 2.37 50.58 -12.42
CA VAL A 299 1.98 49.83 -13.63
C VAL A 299 1.57 50.89 -14.67
N PRO A 300 1.96 50.82 -15.97
CA PRO A 300 1.21 50.09 -17.03
C PRO A 300 2.12 49.33 -18.02
N GLN A 301 1.81 48.08 -18.42
CA GLN A 301 0.87 47.58 -19.45
C GLN A 301 1.35 47.68 -20.91
N ALA A 302 1.50 46.50 -21.56
CA ALA A 302 1.14 46.14 -22.95
C ALA A 302 2.24 45.54 -23.87
N LEU A 303 2.01 44.26 -24.22
CA LEU A 303 2.10 43.61 -25.55
C LEU A 303 3.35 43.75 -26.42
N SER A 304 4.06 42.63 -26.64
CA SER A 304 4.34 42.00 -27.97
C SER A 304 5.47 40.95 -27.89
N GLN A 305 5.29 39.80 -28.56
CA GLN A 305 6.35 38.78 -28.74
C GLN A 305 7.24 39.11 -29.99
N PRO A 306 8.21 38.27 -30.40
CA PRO A 306 9.64 38.62 -30.39
C PRO A 306 10.22 38.79 -31.81
N PRO A 307 11.52 39.13 -31.91
CA PRO A 307 12.33 38.45 -32.91
C PRO A 307 13.71 38.01 -32.38
N THR A 308 14.13 36.81 -32.80
CA THR A 308 15.53 36.36 -32.82
C THR A 308 16.31 37.19 -33.87
N PRO A 309 17.65 37.39 -33.79
CA PRO A 309 18.62 36.31 -34.03
C PRO A 309 20.04 36.43 -33.38
N SER A 310 20.80 35.36 -33.64
CA SER A 310 22.26 35.23 -33.82
C SER A 310 23.22 35.23 -32.63
N ALA A 311 23.85 34.06 -32.52
CA ALA A 311 25.22 33.74 -32.08
C ALA A 311 26.20 34.91 -31.97
N ASP A 312 26.86 35.04 -30.82
CA ASP A 312 28.28 34.67 -30.70
C ASP A 312 28.83 34.94 -29.28
N THR A 313 29.61 33.96 -28.80
CA THR A 313 30.74 34.08 -27.87
C THR A 313 30.49 34.09 -26.34
N PHE A 314 31.43 33.43 -25.67
CA PHE A 314 31.66 33.25 -24.22
C PHE A 314 30.86 32.09 -23.61
N GLY A 315 31.36 30.86 -23.52
CA GLY A 315 32.68 30.47 -23.05
C GLY A 315 32.57 29.99 -21.60
N ASN A 316 32.16 28.74 -21.41
CA ASN A 316 32.50 27.92 -20.24
C ASN A 316 32.20 26.44 -20.52
N ALA A 317 33.17 25.60 -20.20
CA ALA A 317 33.21 24.19 -20.52
C ALA A 317 32.14 23.41 -19.74
N PHE A 318 31.09 22.96 -20.44
CA PHE A 318 30.24 21.88 -19.95
C PHE A 318 30.85 20.55 -20.39
N THR A 319 31.37 19.82 -19.41
CA THR A 319 31.78 18.42 -19.52
C THR A 319 30.58 17.61 -20.00
N ALA A 320 30.62 17.17 -21.26
CA ALA A 320 29.63 16.28 -21.82
C ALA A 320 29.74 14.91 -21.14
N CYS A 321 28.79 14.58 -20.26
CA CYS A 321 28.64 13.25 -19.73
C CYS A 321 28.04 12.35 -20.84
N ARG A 322 28.88 11.47 -21.39
CA ARG A 322 28.47 10.45 -22.37
C ARG A 322 27.47 9.50 -21.71
N LEU A 323 26.38 9.25 -22.41
CA LEU A 323 25.38 8.20 -22.18
C LEU A 323 26.00 6.92 -21.59
N GLY A 324 25.55 6.50 -20.40
CA GLY A 324 25.76 5.13 -19.91
C GLY A 324 26.41 4.93 -18.54
N ALA A 325 26.55 5.95 -17.69
CA ALA A 325 26.93 5.74 -16.28
C ALA A 325 26.19 6.74 -15.38
N TRP A 326 25.51 6.22 -14.36
CA TRP A 326 24.78 7.00 -13.38
C TRP A 326 25.79 7.72 -12.47
N CYS A 327 25.68 9.04 -12.36
CA CYS A 327 26.17 9.81 -11.21
C CYS A 327 24.96 10.17 -10.36
#